data_AF-A0A524LUZ4-F1
#
_entry.id   AF-A0A524LUZ4-F1
#
_cell.length_a   1.000
_cell.length_b   1.000
_cell.length_c   1.000
_cell.angle_alpha   90.00
_cell.angle_beta   90.00
_cell.angle_gamma   90.00
#
_symmetry.space_group_name_H-M   'P 1'
#
loop_
_entity.id
_entity.type
_entity.pdbx_description
1 polymer ?
#
loop_
_entity_poly.entity_id
_entity_poly.type
_entity_poly.pdbx_seq_one_letter_code
_entity_poly.pdbx_strand_id
1 'polypeptide(L)'
;MSENVKMTLRYYGISPWEIEVLYGFLNSHFTIIQEEIEADDENFVSFLDMDIPLQFNEEFFQWFDFKRWEKIKSVFKEMKRRRGNGNALKIVINFSGKPRIIFAVDIEDRQRFDSALEKIDGVLELLPYHLDPKKT
;
A
#
# COMPACT_ATOMS: atom_id res chain seq x y z
N MET A 1 -25.82 -3.65 -10.92
CA MET A 1 -24.64 -2.76 -10.93
C MET A 1 -24.01 -2.90 -9.56
N SER A 2 -22.96 -3.71 -9.41
CA SER A 2 -22.26 -3.81 -8.13
C SER A 2 -21.67 -2.44 -7.83
N GLU A 3 -21.97 -1.87 -6.67
CA GLU A 3 -21.31 -0.65 -6.22
C GLU A 3 -19.80 -0.91 -6.23
N ASN A 4 -19.05 -0.11 -7.00
CA ASN A 4 -17.60 -0.21 -7.01
C ASN A 4 -17.08 0.13 -5.62
N VAL A 5 -16.21 -0.72 -5.09
CA VAL A 5 -15.55 -0.54 -3.79
C VAL A 5 -14.76 0.77 -3.83
N LYS A 6 -14.98 1.66 -2.86
CA LYS A 6 -14.31 2.97 -2.82
C LYS A 6 -13.03 2.90 -2.01
N MET A 7 -11.89 3.20 -2.63
CA MET A 7 -10.61 3.33 -1.91
C MET A 7 -10.15 4.78 -1.90
N THR A 8 -9.39 5.16 -0.87
CA THR A 8 -8.78 6.50 -0.80
C THR A 8 -7.28 6.41 -1.01
N LEU A 9 -6.75 7.28 -1.86
CA LEU A 9 -5.32 7.55 -2.02
C LEU A 9 -5.06 8.95 -1.47
N ARG A 10 -4.46 9.03 -0.28
CA ARG A 10 -4.07 10.29 0.35
C ARG A 10 -2.56 10.45 0.25
N TYR A 11 -2.05 11.59 -0.22
CA TYR A 11 -0.62 11.73 -0.50
C TYR A 11 -0.11 13.17 -0.49
N TYR A 12 1.20 13.33 -0.31
CA TYR A 12 1.95 14.56 -0.59
C TYR A 12 3.34 14.22 -1.13
N GLY A 13 3.94 15.11 -1.92
CA GLY A 13 5.28 14.89 -2.48
C GLY A 13 5.37 13.72 -3.47
N ILE A 14 4.22 13.26 -4.00
CA ILE A 14 4.13 12.25 -5.06
C ILE A 14 3.78 12.95 -6.36
N SER A 15 4.51 12.64 -7.44
CA SER A 15 4.26 13.31 -8.73
C SER A 15 2.93 12.88 -9.34
N PRO A 16 2.27 13.75 -10.14
CA PRO A 16 1.01 13.38 -10.82
C PRO A 16 1.13 12.11 -11.66
N TRP A 17 2.27 11.93 -12.36
CA TRP A 17 2.53 10.73 -13.15
C TRP A 17 2.59 9.45 -12.30
N GLU A 18 3.20 9.51 -11.11
CA GLU A 18 3.26 8.39 -10.18
C GLU A 18 1.85 7.97 -9.72
N ILE A 19 0.99 8.96 -9.42
CA ILE A 19 -0.41 8.74 -9.04
C ILE A 19 -1.21 8.17 -10.22
N GLU A 20 -1.04 8.68 -11.44
CA GLU A 20 -1.72 8.17 -12.63
C GLU A 20 -1.36 6.70 -12.91
N VAL A 21 -0.09 6.33 -12.74
CA VAL A 21 0.34 4.93 -12.91
C VAL A 21 -0.32 4.03 -11.85
N LEU A 22 -0.36 4.44 -10.59
CA LEU A 22 -1.09 3.71 -9.55
C LEU A 22 -2.58 3.61 -9.88
N TYR A 23 -3.21 4.71 -10.30
CA TYR A 23 -4.61 4.77 -10.70
C TYR A 23 -4.90 3.77 -11.84
N GLY A 24 -4.02 3.69 -12.85
CA GLY A 24 -4.15 2.74 -13.95
C GLY A 24 -4.15 1.26 -13.51
N PHE A 25 -3.52 0.93 -12.38
CA PHE A 25 -3.59 -0.40 -11.80
C PHE A 25 -4.76 -0.60 -10.85
N LEU A 26 -5.31 0.44 -10.24
CA LEU A 26 -6.35 0.32 -9.21
C LEU A 26 -7.78 0.48 -9.77
N ASN A 27 -7.95 1.29 -10.83
CA ASN A 27 -9.25 1.80 -11.28
C ASN A 27 -10.22 0.76 -11.86
N SER A 28 -9.74 -0.45 -12.20
CA SER A 28 -10.60 -1.50 -12.73
C SER A 28 -11.39 -2.23 -11.64
N HIS A 29 -10.96 -2.09 -10.38
CA HIS A 29 -11.53 -2.78 -9.22
C HIS A 29 -12.06 -1.80 -8.17
N PHE A 30 -11.50 -0.59 -8.13
CA PHE A 30 -11.87 0.44 -7.18
C PHE A 30 -12.37 1.71 -7.85
N THR A 31 -13.32 2.37 -7.19
CA THR A 31 -13.53 3.82 -7.38
C THR A 31 -12.56 4.54 -6.47
N ILE A 32 -11.63 5.30 -7.06
CA ILE A 32 -10.52 5.90 -6.32
C ILE A 32 -10.87 7.34 -5.97
N ILE A 33 -10.80 7.66 -4.68
CA ILE A 33 -10.85 9.01 -4.16
C ILE A 33 -9.41 9.46 -3.96
N GLN A 34 -8.98 10.53 -4.64
CA GLN A 34 -7.63 11.07 -4.52
C GLN A 34 -7.67 12.31 -3.61
N GLU A 35 -6.81 12.34 -2.62
CA GLU A 35 -6.68 13.41 -1.63
C GLU A 35 -5.23 13.86 -1.55
N GLU A 36 -4.85 14.84 -2.37
CA GLU A 36 -3.58 15.53 -2.19
C GLU A 36 -3.66 16.42 -0.95
N ILE A 37 -2.71 16.26 -0.04
CA ILE A 37 -2.67 16.97 1.24
C ILE A 37 -1.39 17.79 1.37
N GLU A 38 -1.40 18.73 2.33
CA GLU A 38 -0.16 19.33 2.82
C GLU A 38 0.67 18.31 3.59
N ALA A 39 1.99 18.51 3.61
CA ALA A 39 2.89 17.65 4.37
C ALA A 39 2.53 17.66 5.87
N ASP A 40 2.28 16.48 6.42
CA ASP A 40 1.86 16.29 7.83
C ASP A 40 2.89 15.52 8.68
N ASP A 41 4.00 15.07 8.07
CA ASP A 41 5.13 14.42 8.73
C ASP A 41 6.44 15.08 8.27
N GLU A 42 7.03 15.91 9.14
CA GLU A 42 8.27 16.64 8.86
C GLU A 42 9.48 15.72 8.61
N ASN A 43 9.40 14.45 9.02
CA ASN A 43 10.48 13.50 8.81
C ASN A 43 10.52 12.99 7.37
N PHE A 44 9.43 13.09 6.62
CA PHE A 44 9.32 12.51 5.28
C PHE A 44 9.03 13.54 4.20
N VAL A 45 9.82 13.50 3.13
CA VAL A 45 9.65 14.38 1.96
C VAL A 45 8.42 14.02 1.14
N SER A 46 8.03 12.74 1.14
CA SER A 46 6.83 12.28 0.44
C SER A 46 6.14 11.14 1.16
N PHE A 47 4.84 11.06 0.96
CA PHE A 47 3.95 10.15 1.65
C PHE A 47 2.84 9.66 0.73
N LEU A 48 2.51 8.39 0.87
CA LEU A 48 1.36 7.76 0.22
C LEU A 48 0.63 6.89 1.26
N ASP A 49 -0.65 7.19 1.49
CA ASP A 49 -1.58 6.37 2.25
C ASP A 49 -2.63 5.77 1.31
N MET A 50 -2.78 4.46 1.39
CA MET A 50 -3.77 3.70 0.64
C MET A 50 -4.76 3.09 1.62
N ASP A 51 -5.97 3.64 1.67
CA ASP A 51 -7.07 3.09 2.46
C ASP A 51 -7.91 2.14 1.59
N ILE A 52 -7.68 0.85 1.77
CA ILE A 52 -8.36 -0.23 1.06
C ILE A 52 -9.48 -0.74 1.98
N PRO A 53 -10.76 -0.57 1.61
CA PRO A 53 -11.89 -0.92 2.48
C PRO A 53 -12.19 -2.44 2.44
N LEU A 54 -11.16 -3.27 2.32
CA LEU A 54 -11.24 -4.72 2.23
C LEU A 54 -10.33 -5.35 3.28
N GLN A 55 -10.56 -6.63 3.58
CA GLN A 55 -9.68 -7.38 4.44
C GLN A 55 -8.44 -7.83 3.68
N PHE A 56 -7.28 -7.81 4.34
CA PHE A 56 -6.08 -8.45 3.83
C PHE A 56 -6.18 -9.97 4.04
N ASN A 57 -6.57 -10.69 3.00
CA ASN A 57 -6.76 -12.15 3.00
C ASN A 57 -6.58 -12.73 1.57
N GLU A 58 -6.71 -14.05 1.42
CA GLU A 58 -6.57 -14.72 0.11
C GLU A 58 -7.64 -14.26 -0.89
N GLU A 59 -8.87 -14.01 -0.43
CA GLU A 59 -9.99 -13.57 -1.28
C GLU A 59 -9.68 -12.21 -1.95
N PHE A 60 -9.04 -11.29 -1.22
CA PHE A 60 -8.57 -10.03 -1.79
C PHE A 60 -7.61 -10.26 -2.94
N PHE A 61 -6.61 -11.14 -2.80
CA PHE A 61 -5.63 -11.39 -3.87
C PHE A 61 -6.21 -12.18 -5.04
N GLN A 62 -7.16 -13.09 -4.80
CA GLN A 62 -7.91 -13.76 -5.86
C GLN A 62 -8.77 -12.78 -6.66
N TRP A 63 -9.41 -11.83 -5.98
CA TRP A 63 -10.23 -10.80 -6.61
C TRP A 63 -9.39 -9.72 -7.31
N PHE A 64 -8.29 -9.27 -6.69
CA PHE A 64 -7.48 -8.16 -7.18
C PHE A 64 -6.39 -8.57 -8.20
N ASP A 65 -6.04 -9.85 -8.25
CA ASP A 65 -4.94 -10.45 -9.03
C ASP A 65 -3.53 -10.10 -8.50
N PHE A 66 -2.78 -11.13 -8.10
CA PHE A 66 -1.37 -11.02 -7.68
C PHE A 66 -0.48 -10.29 -8.68
N LYS A 67 -0.68 -10.49 -9.99
CA LYS A 67 0.11 -9.81 -11.03
C LYS A 67 -0.09 -8.29 -11.00
N ARG A 68 -1.29 -7.83 -10.62
CA ARG A 68 -1.60 -6.41 -10.48
C ARG A 68 -1.00 -5.84 -9.20
N TRP A 69 -1.07 -6.60 -8.11
CA TRP A 69 -0.39 -6.27 -6.86
C TRP A 69 1.13 -6.11 -7.05
N GLU A 70 1.78 -7.02 -7.79
CA GLU A 70 3.21 -6.91 -8.14
C GLU A 70 3.55 -5.62 -8.90
N LYS A 71 2.66 -5.16 -9.78
CA LYS A 71 2.84 -3.90 -10.51
C LYS A 71 2.78 -2.71 -9.55
N ILE A 72 1.86 -2.72 -8.58
CA ILE A 72 1.78 -1.68 -7.55
C ILE A 72 3.06 -1.65 -6.71
N LYS A 73 3.52 -2.82 -6.21
CA LYS A 73 4.82 -2.91 -5.50
C LYS A 73 5.97 -2.39 -6.35
N SER A 74 5.97 -2.70 -7.65
CA SER A 74 7.00 -2.21 -8.59
C SER A 74 7.00 -0.68 -8.70
N VAL A 75 5.83 -0.03 -8.69
CA VAL A 75 5.73 1.43 -8.65
C VAL A 75 6.35 1.97 -7.36
N PHE A 76 6.03 1.37 -6.20
CA PHE A 76 6.62 1.80 -4.92
C PHE A 76 8.14 1.69 -4.92
N LYS A 77 8.69 0.60 -5.45
CA LYS A 77 10.15 0.42 -5.59
C LYS A 77 10.76 1.47 -6.53
N GLU A 78 10.08 1.79 -7.63
CA GLU A 78 10.52 2.83 -8.56
C GLU A 78 10.47 4.23 -7.92
N MET A 79 9.42 4.53 -7.14
CA MET A 79 9.30 5.76 -6.36
C MET A 79 10.48 5.90 -5.39
N LYS A 80 10.79 4.84 -4.64
CA LYS A 80 11.94 4.80 -3.72
C LYS A 80 13.27 4.93 -4.49
N ARG A 81 13.43 4.21 -5.60
CA ARG A 81 14.65 4.25 -6.42
C ARG A 81 14.98 5.66 -6.92
N ARG A 82 13.98 6.41 -7.40
CA ARG A 82 14.16 7.77 -7.90
C ARG A 82 14.51 8.76 -6.80
N ARG A 83 14.01 8.51 -5.58
CA ARG A 83 14.24 9.34 -4.40
C ARG A 83 15.55 9.01 -3.67
N GLY A 84 16.08 7.80 -3.84
CA GLY A 84 17.32 7.37 -3.21
C GLY A 84 17.14 6.90 -1.76
N ASN A 85 18.23 6.96 -0.99
CA ASN A 85 18.23 6.59 0.44
C ASN A 85 17.79 7.77 1.33
N GLY A 86 17.46 7.46 2.59
CA GLY A 86 16.96 8.43 3.58
C GLY A 86 15.43 8.45 3.64
N ASN A 87 14.87 9.38 4.42
CA ASN A 87 13.44 9.52 4.69
C ASN A 87 12.66 10.18 3.53
N ALA A 88 12.95 9.75 2.31
CA ALA A 88 12.40 10.40 1.14
C ALA A 88 10.97 9.93 0.81
N LEU A 89 10.55 8.75 1.28
CA LEU A 89 9.24 8.15 0.97
C LEU A 89 8.75 7.29 2.13
N LYS A 90 7.52 7.54 2.56
CA LYS A 90 6.74 6.69 3.47
C LYS A 90 5.50 6.18 2.75
N ILE A 91 5.24 4.88 2.85
CA ILE A 91 4.04 4.26 2.29
C ILE A 91 3.27 3.57 3.41
N VAL A 92 1.98 3.87 3.50
CA VAL A 92 1.04 3.22 4.41
C VAL A 92 -0.03 2.53 3.57
N ILE A 93 -0.29 1.26 3.86
CA ILE A 93 -1.34 0.47 3.22
C ILE A 93 -2.24 -0.06 4.33
N ASN A 94 -3.48 0.39 4.33
CA ASN A 94 -4.44 0.14 5.38
C ASN A 94 -5.60 -0.71 4.85
N PHE A 95 -5.85 -1.85 5.49
CA PHE A 95 -6.93 -2.77 5.19
C PHE A 95 -7.95 -2.75 6.33
N SER A 96 -9.19 -2.36 6.03
CA SER A 96 -10.26 -2.08 7.01
C SER A 96 -10.92 -3.32 7.65
N GLY A 97 -10.44 -4.53 7.35
CA GLY A 97 -11.00 -5.80 7.81
C GLY A 97 -10.99 -6.01 9.34
N LYS A 98 -11.35 -7.21 9.78
CA LYS A 98 -11.26 -7.65 11.18
C LYS A 98 -10.34 -8.87 11.28
N PRO A 99 -9.11 -8.72 11.80
CA PRO A 99 -8.51 -7.49 12.32
C PRO A 99 -8.22 -6.45 11.23
N ARG A 100 -8.10 -5.18 11.64
CA ARG A 100 -7.56 -4.13 10.78
C ARG A 100 -6.07 -4.35 10.65
N ILE A 101 -5.54 -4.36 9.43
CA ILE A 101 -4.12 -4.59 9.15
C ILE A 101 -3.55 -3.36 8.48
N ILE A 102 -2.45 -2.84 9.02
CA ILE A 102 -1.77 -1.67 8.49
C ILE A 102 -0.31 -2.04 8.25
N PHE A 103 0.14 -1.88 7.01
CA PHE A 103 1.55 -1.97 6.64
C PHE A 103 2.10 -0.56 6.53
N ALA A 104 3.10 -0.23 7.35
CA ALA A 104 3.86 1.01 7.24
C ALA A 104 5.28 0.70 6.77
N VAL A 105 5.68 1.31 5.66
CA VAL A 105 7.01 1.14 5.06
C VAL A 105 7.68 2.51 5.01
N ASP A 106 8.55 2.74 5.98
CA ASP A 106 9.22 4.01 6.27
C ASP A 106 10.76 3.86 6.27
N ILE A 107 11.24 2.86 5.53
CA ILE A 107 12.64 2.42 5.55
C ILE A 107 13.54 3.31 4.69
N GLU A 108 14.63 3.79 5.27
CA GLU A 108 15.63 4.63 4.59
C GLU A 108 16.40 3.90 3.48
N ASP A 109 16.88 2.68 3.77
CA ASP A 109 17.68 1.89 2.84
C ASP A 109 16.83 1.26 1.75
N ARG A 110 17.22 1.45 0.49
CA ARG A 110 16.49 0.92 -0.67
C ARG A 110 16.35 -0.60 -0.66
N GLN A 111 17.41 -1.37 -0.36
CA GLN A 111 17.32 -2.82 -0.45
C GLN A 111 16.39 -3.40 0.61
N ARG A 112 16.43 -2.83 1.81
CA ARG A 112 15.52 -3.17 2.91
C ARG A 112 14.09 -2.73 2.61
N PHE A 113 13.90 -1.58 1.98
CA PHE A 113 12.58 -1.14 1.49
C PHE A 113 11.99 -2.14 0.49
N ASP A 114 12.74 -2.50 -0.55
CA ASP A 114 12.30 -3.48 -1.55
C ASP A 114 11.97 -4.83 -0.90
N SER A 115 12.81 -5.27 0.06
CA SER A 115 12.59 -6.51 0.81
C SER A 115 11.35 -6.45 1.71
N ALA A 116 11.05 -5.30 2.30
CA ALA A 116 9.88 -5.13 3.15
C ALA A 116 8.58 -5.22 2.33
N LEU A 117 8.57 -4.66 1.12
CA LEU A 117 7.44 -4.79 0.20
C LEU A 117 7.17 -6.25 -0.18
N GLU A 118 8.21 -7.04 -0.44
CA GLU A 118 8.04 -8.48 -0.73
C GLU A 118 7.52 -9.28 0.46
N LYS A 119 7.89 -8.87 1.67
CA LYS A 119 7.43 -9.56 2.89
C LYS A 119 5.94 -9.36 3.17
N ILE A 120 5.29 -8.33 2.61
CA ILE A 120 3.86 -8.09 2.80
C ILE A 120 3.06 -9.33 2.42
N ASP A 121 3.38 -9.95 1.28
CA ASP A 121 2.65 -11.11 0.77
C ASP A 121 2.82 -12.32 1.69
N GLY A 122 4.03 -12.53 2.20
CA GLY A 122 4.34 -13.59 3.16
C GLY A 122 3.59 -13.45 4.49
N VAL A 123 3.13 -12.24 4.86
CA VAL A 123 2.31 -12.06 6.06
C VAL A 123 0.97 -12.80 5.94
N LEU A 124 0.45 -12.97 4.72
CA LEU A 124 -0.81 -13.69 4.47
C LEU A 124 -0.80 -15.10 5.07
N GLU A 125 0.31 -15.84 4.87
CA GLU A 125 0.50 -17.19 5.40
C GLU A 125 0.67 -17.21 6.92
N LEU A 126 1.14 -16.09 7.51
CA LEU A 126 1.39 -15.96 8.93
C LEU A 126 0.14 -15.52 9.72
N LEU A 127 -0.86 -14.91 9.07
CA LEU A 127 -2.07 -14.41 9.73
C LEU A 127 -2.74 -15.45 10.63
N PRO A 128 -2.96 -16.72 10.21
CA PRO A 128 -3.63 -17.70 11.07
C PRO A 128 -2.89 -17.94 12.40
N TYR A 129 -1.55 -17.84 12.39
CA TYR A 129 -0.72 -18.06 13.58
C TYR A 129 -0.68 -16.85 14.52
N HIS A 130 -0.86 -15.64 13.98
CA HIS A 130 -0.90 -14.39 14.74
C HIS A 130 -2.30 -14.07 15.27
N LEU A 131 -3.34 -14.58 14.63
CA LEU A 131 -4.74 -14.34 14.98
C LEU A 131 -5.37 -15.50 15.76
N ASP A 132 -4.57 -16.53 16.12
CA ASP A 132 -5.04 -17.64 16.95
C ASP A 132 -5.46 -17.12 18.34
N PRO A 133 -6.76 -17.15 18.68
CA PRO A 133 -7.27 -16.65 19.96
C PRO A 133 -6.78 -17.45 21.16
N LYS A 134 -6.09 -18.59 20.96
CA LYS A 134 -5.47 -19.36 22.05
C LYS A 134 -4.11 -18.81 22.50
N LYS A 135 -3.59 -17.77 21.84
CA LYS A 135 -2.33 -17.08 22.20
C LYS A 135 -2.52 -15.68 22.81
N THR A 136 -3.75 -15.23 22.99
CA THR A 136 -4.12 -13.90 23.52
C THR A 136 -4.99 -14.05 24.76
#